data_AF-A0A2H0PCC8-F1
#
_entry.id   AF-A0A2H0PCC8-F1
#
_cell.length_a   1.000
_cell.length_b   1.000
_cell.length_c   1.000
_cell.angle_alpha   90.00
_cell.angle_beta   90.00
_cell.angle_gamma   90.00
#
_symmetry.space_group_name_H-M   'P 1'
#
loop_
_entity.id
_entity.type
_entity.pdbx_description
1 polymer ?
#
loop_
_entity_poly.entity_id
_entity_poly.type
_entity_poly.pdbx_seq_one_letter_code
_entity_poly.pdbx_strand_id
1 'polypeptide(L)' 'KADAVAANILKCGPNAVRAAKALLPRLGPLGQHQRIGLTVDTLVRLRSSAEGQEGLAAFLEKRLPEWTR' A
#
# COMPACT_ATOMS: atom_id res chain seq x y z
N LYS A 1 0.13 -18.07 14.39
CA LYS A 1 -0.78 -17.33 13.48
C LYS A 1 -0.31 -15.90 13.24
N ALA A 2 0.05 -15.14 14.29
CA ALA A 2 0.61 -13.80 14.15
C ALA A 2 1.86 -13.75 13.26
N ASP A 3 2.79 -14.71 13.43
CA ASP A 3 4.04 -14.73 12.66
C ASP A 3 3.81 -14.92 11.16
N ALA A 4 2.86 -15.78 10.78
CA ALA A 4 2.48 -15.98 9.38
C ALA A 4 1.89 -14.70 8.75
N VAL A 5 1.10 -13.94 9.51
CA VAL A 5 0.56 -12.66 9.05
C VAL A 5 1.67 -11.62 8.91
N ALA A 6 2.56 -11.53 9.90
CA ALA A 6 3.70 -10.63 9.85
C ALA A 6 4.61 -10.93 8.64
N ALA A 7 4.89 -12.21 8.39
CA ALA A 7 5.69 -12.64 7.24
C ALA A 7 5.06 -12.24 5.89
N ASN A 8 3.73 -12.20 5.78
CA ASN A 8 3.07 -11.73 4.56
C ASN A 8 3.15 -10.20 4.41
N ILE A 9 2.99 -9.46 5.51
CA ILE A 9 3.10 -7.99 5.49
C ILE A 9 4.52 -7.55 5.11
N LEU A 10 5.54 -8.27 5.57
CA LEU A 10 6.95 -7.98 5.26
C LEU A 10 7.31 -8.18 3.78
N LYS A 11 6.47 -8.85 2.98
CA LYS A 11 6.63 -8.97 1.52
C LYS A 11 6.06 -7.77 0.75
N CYS A 12 5.20 -6.97 1.38
CA CYS A 12 4.55 -5.83 0.76
C CYS A 12 5.48 -4.60 0.69
N GLY A 13 5.16 -3.65 -0.19
CA GLY A 13 5.86 -2.37 -0.25
C GLY A 13 5.81 -1.63 1.10
N PRO A 14 6.96 -1.23 1.68
CA PRO A 14 7.00 -0.68 3.03
C PRO A 14 6.27 0.66 3.16
N ASN A 15 6.31 1.53 2.13
CA ASN A 15 5.58 2.79 2.15
C ASN A 15 4.07 2.58 1.98
N ALA A 16 3.65 1.64 1.13
CA ALA A 16 2.25 1.27 0.95
C ALA A 16 1.63 0.73 2.25
N VAL A 17 2.30 -0.18 2.95
CA VAL A 17 1.83 -0.71 4.25
C VAL A 17 1.72 0.41 5.29
N ARG A 18 2.73 1.28 5.38
CA ARG A 18 2.73 2.42 6.31
C ARG A 18 1.55 3.35 6.03
N ALA A 19 1.33 3.69 4.76
CA ALA A 19 0.24 4.56 4.35
C ALA A 19 -1.14 3.93 4.61
N ALA A 20 -1.32 2.64 4.30
CA ALA A 20 -2.54 1.91 4.61
C ALA A 20 -2.84 1.93 6.11
N LYS A 21 -1.85 1.62 6.95
CA LYS A 21 -2.01 1.64 8.42
C LYS A 21 -2.38 3.04 8.94
N ALA A 22 -1.76 4.09 8.40
CA ALA A 22 -2.06 5.48 8.78
C ALA A 22 -3.43 5.96 8.27
N LEU A 23 -3.94 5.40 7.17
CA LEU A 23 -5.21 5.78 6.56
C LEU A 23 -6.42 5.27 7.36
N LEU A 24 -6.35 4.04 7.88
CA LEU A 24 -7.47 3.38 8.58
C LEU A 24 -8.14 4.24 9.68
N PRO A 25 -7.41 4.79 10.68
CA PRO A 25 -8.04 5.59 11.73
C PRO A 25 -8.64 6.90 11.20
N ARG A 26 -8.12 7.43 10.09
CA ARG A 26 -8.62 8.67 9.47
C ARG A 26 -9.95 8.46 8.75
N LEU A 27 -10.26 7.23 8.35
CA LEU A 27 -11.51 6.90 7.65
C LEU A 27 -12.71 6.75 8.60
N GLY A 28 -12.48 6.38 9.86
CA GLY A 28 -13.52 6.14 10.87
C GLY A 28 -14.55 7.26 11.00
N PRO A 29 -14.14 8.52 11.24
CA PRO A 29 -15.06 9.63 11.44
C PRO A 29 -15.66 10.21 10.13
N LEU A 30 -15.23 9.75 8.96
CA LEU A 30 -15.60 10.36 7.68
C LEU A 30 -16.87 9.76 7.07
N GLY A 31 -17.68 10.61 6.45
CA GLY A 31 -18.79 10.20 5.61
C GLY A 31 -18.31 9.53 4.31
N GLN A 32 -19.20 8.82 3.61
CA GLN A 32 -18.85 8.02 2.43
C GLN A 32 -18.09 8.80 1.35
N HIS A 33 -18.58 9.97 0.95
CA HIS A 33 -17.92 10.80 -0.07
C HIS A 33 -16.51 11.24 0.33
N GLN A 34 -16.32 11.61 1.60
CA GLN A 34 -15.01 12.00 2.13
C GLN A 34 -14.05 10.81 2.20
N ARG A 35 -14.55 9.62 2.56
CA ARG A 35 -13.74 8.39 2.51
C ARG A 35 -13.25 8.11 1.10
N ILE A 36 -14.13 8.20 0.09
CA ILE A 36 -13.78 7.98 -1.31
C ILE A 36 -12.72 8.99 -1.77
N GLY A 37 -12.91 10.28 -1.49
CA GLY A 37 -11.92 11.30 -1.86
C GLY A 37 -10.54 11.00 -1.25
N LEU A 38 -10.49 10.79 0.06
CA LEU A 38 -9.24 10.53 0.77
C LEU A 38 -8.53 9.23 0.31
N THR A 39 -9.29 8.16 0.03
CA THR A 39 -8.72 6.89 -0.46
C THR A 39 -8.21 7.03 -1.89
N VAL A 40 -8.95 7.71 -2.78
CA VAL A 40 -8.53 7.96 -4.17
C VAL A 40 -7.25 8.80 -4.19
N ASP A 41 -7.20 9.91 -3.47
CA ASP A 41 -6.01 10.78 -3.41
C ASP A 41 -4.78 10.03 -2.88
N THR A 42 -5.00 9.19 -1.86
CA THR A 42 -3.92 8.36 -1.29
C THR A 42 -3.46 7.30 -2.28
N LEU A 43 -4.39 6.64 -2.98
CA LEU A 43 -4.08 5.62 -3.98
C LEU A 43 -3.30 6.23 -5.14
N VAL A 44 -3.76 7.34 -5.72
CA VAL A 44 -3.11 8.01 -6.86
C VAL A 44 -1.67 8.39 -6.50
N ARG A 45 -1.46 9.02 -5.34
CA ARG A 45 -0.12 9.39 -4.87
C ARG A 45 0.80 8.19 -4.71
N LEU A 46 0.33 7.11 -4.08
CA LEU A 46 1.14 5.90 -3.89
C LEU A 46 1.41 5.18 -5.20
N ARG A 47 0.43 5.12 -6.10
CA ARG A 47 0.52 4.44 -7.40
C ARG A 47 1.57 5.08 -8.30
N SER A 48 1.67 6.42 -8.27
CA SER A 48 2.65 7.18 -9.06
C SER A 48 4.03 7.30 -8.39
N SER A 49 4.20 6.79 -7.18
CA SER A 49 5.50 6.80 -6.48
C SER A 49 6.48 5.79 -7.07
N ALA A 50 7.78 5.95 -6.79
CA ALA A 50 8.81 4.99 -7.20
C ALA A 50 8.51 3.54 -6.73
N GLU A 51 8.08 3.37 -5.47
CA GLU A 51 7.66 2.05 -4.95
C GLU A 51 6.45 1.50 -5.71
N GLY A 52 5.47 2.36 -6.05
CA GLY A 52 4.29 1.97 -6.81
C GLY A 52 4.59 1.57 -8.26
N GLN A 53 5.53 2.25 -8.91
CA GLN A 53 5.99 1.91 -10.25
C GLN A 53 6.79 0.61 -10.26
N GLU A 54 7.73 0.47 -9.32
CA GLU A 54 8.52 -0.75 -9.16
C GLU A 54 7.65 -1.97 -8.86
N GLY A 55 6.65 -1.85 -7.97
CA GLY A 55 5.74 -2.97 -7.69
C GLY A 55 4.93 -3.42 -8.90
N LEU A 56 4.51 -2.47 -9.72
CA LEU A 56 3.82 -2.80 -10.98
C LEU A 56 4.76 -3.46 -11.97
N ALA A 57 5.96 -2.91 -12.15
CA ALA A 57 6.97 -3.47 -13.05
C ALA A 57 7.33 -4.90 -12.62
N ALA A 58 7.64 -5.12 -11.33
CA ALA A 58 7.94 -6.43 -10.79
C ALA A 58 6.81 -7.46 -11.01
N PHE A 59 5.55 -7.04 -10.82
CA PHE A 59 4.39 -7.88 -11.10
C PHE A 59 4.28 -8.26 -12.58
N LEU A 60 4.42 -7.29 -13.49
CA LEU A 60 4.32 -7.52 -14.94
C LEU A 60 5.49 -8.36 -15.46
N GLU A 61 6.70 -8.14 -14.93
CA GLU A 61 7.93 -8.84 -15.29
C GLU A 61 8.09 -10.19 -14.57
N LYS A 62 7.16 -10.56 -13.68
CA LYS A 62 7.19 -11.79 -12.88
C LYS A 62 8.48 -11.97 -12.08
N ARG A 63 9.03 -10.88 -11.56
CA ARG A 63 10.19 -10.88 -10.66
C ARG A 63 9.81 -10.39 -9.27
N LEU A 64 10.70 -10.62 -8.32
CA LEU A 64 10.57 -10.01 -7.01
C LEU A 64 10.84 -8.50 -7.10
N PRO A 65 10.10 -7.68 -6.34
CA PRO A 65 10.37 -6.24 -6.28
C PRO A 65 11.63 -5.95 -5.46
N GLU A 66 12.33 -4.87 -5.78
CA GLU A 66 13.65 -4.57 -5.22
C GLU A 66 13.68 -4.45 -3.67
N TRP A 67 12.58 -4.05 -3.04
CA TRP A 67 12.51 -3.96 -1.56
C TRP A 67 12.43 -5.32 -0.85
N THR A 68 12.38 -6.43 -1.59
CA THR A 68 12.43 -7.79 -1.02
C THR A 68 13.81 -8.43 -1.08
N ARG A 69 14.82 -7.70 -1.59
CA ARG A 69 16.22 -8.10 -1.52
C ARG A 69 16.78 -7.97 -0.10
#